data_AF-A0A1A6BK18-F1
#
_entry.id   AF-A0A1A6BK18-F1
#
_cell.length_a   1.000
_cell.length_b   1.000
_cell.length_c   1.000
_cell.angle_alpha   90.00
_cell.angle_beta   90.00
_cell.angle_gamma   90.00
#
_symmetry.space_group_name_H-M   'P 1'
#
loop_
_entity.id
_entity.type
_entity.pdbx_description
1 polymer ?
#
loop_
_entity_poly.entity_id
_entity_poly.type
_entity_poly.pdbx_seq_one_letter_code
_entity_poly.pdbx_strand_id
1 'polypeptide(L)'
;MSYLVAATDSLAATAGDVAGIGNSLTAAHAAAVGSTTAVLAAAEDEISAAVAALFSGHGRQFQLLAAQAETFHSEFAQALAGAGGAYAAAEAAAANRCRPS
;
A
#
# COMPACT_ATOMS: atom_id res chain seq x y z
N MET A 1 -34.91 14.07 -13.00
CA MET A 1 -33.59 13.75 -13.58
C MET A 1 -32.63 13.52 -12.44
N SER A 2 -32.19 12.28 -12.19
CA SER A 2 -31.14 12.03 -11.19
C SER A 2 -29.79 12.37 -11.81
N TYR A 3 -29.10 13.35 -11.25
CA TYR A 3 -27.70 13.60 -11.57
C TYR A 3 -26.87 12.55 -10.83
N LEU A 4 -26.13 11.73 -11.58
CA LEU A 4 -25.02 10.96 -11.03
C LEU A 4 -23.81 11.88 -11.03
N VAL A 5 -23.42 12.35 -9.85
CA VAL A 5 -22.13 13.00 -9.61
C VAL A 5 -21.22 11.94 -9.01
N ALA A 6 -20.12 11.64 -9.68
CA ALA A 6 -19.05 10.86 -9.09
C ALA A 6 -18.42 11.70 -7.97
N ALA A 7 -18.27 11.13 -6.77
CA ALA A 7 -17.59 11.79 -5.65
C ALA A 7 -16.07 11.81 -5.88
N THR A 8 -15.64 12.51 -6.94
CA THR A 8 -14.26 12.57 -7.43
C THR A 8 -13.28 13.08 -6.37
N ASP A 9 -13.71 14.05 -5.57
CA ASP A 9 -12.94 14.58 -4.45
C ASP A 9 -12.73 13.53 -3.34
N SER A 10 -13.75 12.70 -3.07
CA SER A 10 -13.65 11.58 -2.13
C SER A 10 -12.70 10.49 -2.63
N LEU A 11 -12.69 10.21 -3.94
CA LEU A 11 -11.75 9.27 -4.56
C LEU A 11 -10.30 9.78 -4.47
N ALA A 12 -10.09 11.09 -4.69
CA ALA A 12 -8.77 11.71 -4.55
C ALA A 12 -8.27 11.66 -3.10
N ALA A 13 -9.14 12.00 -2.13
CA ALA A 13 -8.82 11.88 -0.71
C ALA A 13 -8.48 10.44 -0.32
N THR A 14 -9.29 9.47 -0.74
CA THR A 14 -9.05 8.04 -0.48
C THR A 14 -7.73 7.57 -1.08
N ALA A 15 -7.37 8.01 -2.30
CA ALA A 15 -6.06 7.69 -2.88
C ALA A 15 -4.89 8.23 -2.05
N GLY A 16 -5.04 9.44 -1.49
CA GLY A 16 -4.08 10.02 -0.55
C GLY A 16 -3.97 9.21 0.74
N ASP A 17 -5.10 8.82 1.33
CA ASP A 17 -5.14 8.02 2.56
C ASP A 17 -4.49 6.65 2.35
N VAL A 18 -4.81 5.98 1.23
CA VAL A 18 -4.18 4.71 0.85
C VAL A 18 -2.67 4.90 0.72
N ALA A 19 -2.19 5.92 0.01
CA ALA A 19 -0.76 6.18 -0.09
C ALA A 19 -0.09 6.40 1.29
N GLY A 20 -0.77 7.11 2.20
CA GLY A 20 -0.31 7.32 3.57
C GLY A 20 -0.20 6.03 4.40
N ILE A 21 -1.18 5.13 4.26
CA ILE A 21 -1.14 3.79 4.89
C ILE A 21 0.06 3.00 4.35
N GLY A 22 0.28 3.03 3.03
CA GLY A 22 1.39 2.33 2.39
C GLY A 22 2.74 2.78 2.93
N ASN A 23 2.94 4.11 3.03
CA ASN A 23 4.15 4.68 3.59
C ASN A 23 4.37 4.29 5.06
N SER A 24 3.29 4.23 5.84
CA SER A 24 3.34 3.79 7.24
C SER A 24 3.71 2.31 7.36
N LEU A 25 3.20 1.48 6.45
CA LEU A 25 3.51 0.05 6.39
C LEU A 25 4.98 -0.19 6.04
N THR A 26 5.50 0.50 5.03
CA THR A 26 6.93 0.44 4.66
C THR A 26 7.83 0.84 5.81
N ALA A 27 7.50 1.92 6.52
CA ALA A 27 8.26 2.34 7.69
C ALA A 27 8.24 1.29 8.81
N ALA A 28 7.08 0.68 9.07
CA ALA A 28 6.94 -0.38 10.06
C ALA A 28 7.73 -1.64 9.68
N HIS A 29 7.70 -2.04 8.40
CA HIS A 29 8.46 -3.18 7.89
C HIS A 29 9.97 -2.94 8.03
N ALA A 30 10.46 -1.77 7.62
CA ALA A 30 11.86 -1.37 7.77
C ALA A 30 12.31 -1.38 9.25
N ALA A 31 11.49 -0.86 10.16
CA ALA A 31 11.79 -0.87 11.59
C ALA A 31 11.88 -2.29 12.18
N ALA A 32 11.11 -3.24 11.64
CA ALA A 32 11.07 -4.61 12.10
C ALA A 32 12.14 -5.54 11.48
N VAL A 33 12.81 -5.15 10.39
CA VAL A 33 13.79 -6.00 9.69
C VAL A 33 14.84 -6.56 10.65
N GLY A 34 15.49 -5.69 11.43
CA GLY A 34 16.60 -6.11 12.29
C GLY A 34 16.18 -7.13 13.35
N SER A 35 15.11 -6.83 14.09
CA SER A 35 14.63 -7.69 15.19
C SER A 35 14.04 -9.02 14.73
N THR A 36 13.59 -9.12 13.48
CA THR A 36 12.93 -10.33 12.95
C THR A 36 13.84 -11.21 12.09
N THR A 37 14.91 -10.65 11.52
CA THR A 37 15.81 -11.37 10.59
C THR A 37 17.16 -11.75 11.19
N ALA A 38 17.52 -11.15 12.33
CA ALA A 38 18.75 -11.39 13.07
C ALA A 38 18.47 -11.94 14.48
N VAL A 39 17.58 -12.93 14.57
CA VAL A 39 17.26 -13.59 15.84
C VAL A 39 18.48 -14.38 16.30
N LEU A 40 18.92 -14.14 17.53
CA LEU A 40 20.05 -14.83 18.16
C LEU A 40 19.58 -16.12 18.85
N ALA A 41 20.45 -17.12 18.90
CA ALA A 41 20.22 -18.34 19.67
C ALA A 41 20.12 -18.01 21.16
N ALA A 42 19.15 -18.63 21.85
CA ALA A 42 18.96 -18.42 23.29
C ALA A 42 20.06 -19.06 24.15
N ALA A 43 20.69 -20.11 23.64
CA ALA A 43 21.84 -20.81 24.22
C ALA A 43 22.72 -21.41 23.12
N GLU A 44 23.87 -21.98 23.50
CA GLU A 44 24.87 -22.54 22.58
C GLU A 44 24.50 -23.93 22.02
N ASP A 45 23.32 -24.45 22.34
CA ASP A 45 22.87 -25.75 21.87
C ASP A 45 22.29 -25.70 20.44
N GLU A 46 22.30 -26.87 19.80
CA GLU A 46 21.84 -27.03 18.42
C GLU A 46 20.35 -26.72 18.23
N ILE A 47 19.52 -26.92 19.26
CA ILE A 47 18.08 -26.63 19.18
C ILE A 47 17.87 -25.13 19.19
N SER A 48 18.52 -24.40 20.11
CA SER A 48 18.51 -22.94 20.15
C SER A 48 19.00 -22.31 18.85
N ALA A 49 20.07 -22.86 18.27
CA ALA A 49 20.58 -22.43 16.97
C ALA A 49 19.56 -22.68 15.82
N ALA A 50 18.96 -23.87 15.78
CA ALA A 50 17.97 -24.22 14.76
C ALA A 50 16.71 -23.36 14.85
N VAL A 51 16.22 -23.07 16.07
CA VAL A 51 15.06 -22.21 16.30
C VAL A 51 15.35 -20.76 15.86
N ALA A 52 16.51 -20.21 16.23
CA ALA A 52 16.93 -18.88 15.80
C ALA A 52 17.05 -18.77 14.26
N ALA A 53 17.59 -19.81 13.62
CA ALA A 53 17.68 -19.89 12.16
C ALA A 53 16.30 -19.95 11.48
N LEU A 54 15.37 -20.72 12.05
CA LEU A 54 13.99 -20.83 11.56
C LEU A 54 13.29 -19.47 11.58
N PHE A 55 13.28 -18.77 12.72
CA PHE A 55 12.62 -17.47 12.84
C PHE A 55 13.28 -16.40 11.97
N SER A 56 14.62 -16.36 11.95
CA SER A 56 15.35 -15.44 11.07
C SER A 56 15.05 -15.71 9.59
N GLY A 57 14.92 -16.99 9.20
CA GLY A 57 14.50 -17.41 7.87
C GLY A 57 13.09 -16.94 7.53
N HIS A 58 12.15 -17.15 8.44
CA HIS A 58 10.77 -16.68 8.29
C HIS A 58 10.70 -15.16 8.17
N GLY A 59 11.45 -14.41 9.00
CA GLY A 59 11.56 -12.95 8.91
C GLY A 59 12.02 -12.51 7.53
N ARG A 60 13.05 -13.14 6.95
CA ARG A 60 13.52 -12.81 5.60
C ARG A 60 12.46 -13.08 4.53
N GLN A 61 11.74 -14.20 4.61
CA GLN A 61 10.66 -14.50 3.68
C GLN A 61 9.51 -13.49 3.80
N PHE A 62 9.16 -13.11 5.03
CA PHE A 62 8.17 -12.06 5.27
C PHE A 62 8.58 -10.74 4.64
N GLN A 63 9.85 -10.32 4.77
CA GLN A 63 10.35 -9.09 4.17
C GLN A 63 10.31 -9.11 2.63
N LEU A 64 10.54 -10.26 2.00
CA LEU A 64 10.38 -10.42 0.55
C LEU A 64 8.92 -10.25 0.12
N LEU A 65 8.00 -10.85 0.86
CA LEU A 65 6.56 -10.71 0.58
C LEU A 65 6.08 -9.28 0.82
N ALA A 66 6.56 -8.64 1.89
CA ALA A 66 6.30 -7.25 2.20
C ALA A 66 6.68 -6.31 1.05
N ALA A 67 7.87 -6.48 0.45
CA ALA A 67 8.29 -5.67 -0.70
C ALA A 67 7.36 -5.84 -1.92
N GLN A 68 6.84 -7.05 -2.15
CA GLN A 68 5.86 -7.29 -3.20
C GLN A 68 4.51 -6.62 -2.88
N ALA A 69 4.07 -6.67 -1.63
CA ALA A 69 2.87 -5.99 -1.17
C ALA A 69 2.99 -4.46 -1.28
N GLU A 70 4.15 -3.88 -0.96
CA GLU A 70 4.42 -2.44 -1.12
C GLU A 70 4.30 -2.00 -2.58
N THR A 71 4.83 -2.81 -3.50
CA THR A 71 4.71 -2.55 -4.95
C THR A 71 3.24 -2.54 -5.37
N PHE A 72 2.50 -3.59 -5.02
CA PHE A 72 1.05 -3.68 -5.30
C PHE A 72 0.27 -2.49 -4.70
N HIS A 73 0.58 -2.12 -3.45
CA HIS A 73 -0.09 -1.03 -2.76
C HIS A 73 0.14 0.31 -3.47
N SER A 74 1.36 0.54 -3.97
CA SER A 74 1.70 1.74 -4.74
C SER A 74 0.93 1.81 -6.07
N GLU A 75 0.83 0.69 -6.79
CA GLU A 75 0.07 0.58 -8.04
C GLU A 75 -1.43 0.79 -7.79
N PHE A 76 -1.96 0.24 -6.70
CA PHE A 76 -3.34 0.42 -6.30
C PHE A 76 -3.67 1.89 -6.01
N ALA A 77 -2.81 2.59 -5.26
CA ALA A 77 -2.98 4.02 -4.98
C ALA A 77 -2.95 4.85 -6.27
N GLN A 78 -2.03 4.55 -7.20
CA GLN A 78 -1.95 5.21 -8.51
C GLN A 78 -3.19 4.96 -9.37
N ALA A 79 -3.68 3.72 -9.40
CA ALA A 79 -4.89 3.36 -10.14
C ALA A 79 -6.11 4.11 -9.58
N LEU A 80 -6.23 4.23 -8.25
CA LEU A 80 -7.32 4.94 -7.61
C LEU A 80 -7.28 6.45 -7.92
N ALA A 81 -6.10 7.07 -7.87
CA ALA A 81 -5.90 8.46 -8.28
C ALA A 81 -6.25 8.67 -9.77
N GLY A 82 -5.79 7.77 -10.64
CA GLY A 82 -6.09 7.80 -12.07
C GLY A 82 -7.59 7.67 -12.37
N ALA A 83 -8.30 6.79 -11.66
CA ALA A 83 -9.75 6.66 -11.76
C ALA A 83 -10.48 7.95 -11.32
N GLY A 84 -10.06 8.55 -10.20
CA GLY A 84 -10.59 9.84 -9.74
C GLY A 84 -10.44 10.94 -10.80
N GLY A 85 -9.25 11.04 -11.42
CA GLY A 85 -9.00 11.97 -12.52
C GLY A 85 -9.85 11.71 -13.77
N ALA A 86 -10.04 10.45 -14.14
CA ALA A 86 -10.88 10.08 -15.28
C ALA A 86 -12.35 10.46 -15.07
N TYR A 87 -12.90 10.22 -13.87
CA TYR A 87 -14.26 10.65 -13.54
C TYR A 87 -14.41 12.17 -13.53
N ALA A 88 -13.42 12.91 -12.98
CA ALA A 88 -13.44 14.37 -12.99
C ALA A 88 -13.41 14.94 -14.41
N ALA A 89 -12.60 14.36 -15.30
CA ALA A 89 -12.55 14.76 -16.71
C ALA A 89 -13.88 14.48 -17.44
N ALA A 90 -14.51 13.34 -17.15
CA ALA A 90 -15.81 12.99 -17.72
C ALA A 90 -16.91 13.97 -17.31
N GLU A 91 -16.96 14.36 -16.03
CA GLU A 91 -17.90 15.37 -15.52
C GLU A 91 -17.69 16.74 -16.17
N ALA A 92 -16.44 17.20 -16.27
CA ALA A 92 -16.11 18.47 -16.92
C ALA A 92 -16.54 18.47 -18.40
N ALA A 93 -16.31 17.37 -19.12
CA ALA A 93 -16.73 17.24 -20.52
C ALA A 93 -18.25 17.22 -20.68
N ALA A 94 -18.99 16.58 -19.76
CA ALA A 94 -20.45 16.60 -19.74
C ALA A 94 -20.99 18.01 -19.45
N ALA A 95 -20.44 18.70 -18.45
CA ALA A 95 -20.82 20.08 -18.11
C ALA A 95 -20.56 21.06 -19.26
N ASN A 96 -19.43 20.94 -19.96
CA ASN A 96 -19.10 21.80 -21.10
C ASN A 96 -20.06 21.62 -22.29
N ARG A 97 -20.58 20.40 -22.50
CA ARG A 97 -21.59 20.11 -23.53
C ARG A 97 -22.98 20.70 -23.23
N CYS A 98 -23.27 21.02 -21.97
CA CYS A 98 -24.54 21.62 -21.56
C CYS A 98 -24.46 23.15 -21.37
N ARG A 99 -23.34 23.81 -21.69
CA ARG A 99 -23.28 25.28 -21.69
C ARG A 99 -24.07 25.81 -22.91
N PRO A 100 -25.08 26.67 -22.72
CA PRO A 100 -25.78 27.29 -23.84
C PRO A 100 -24.85 28.27 -24.57
N SER A 101 -25.06 28.41 -25.88
CA SER A 101 -24.38 29.36 -26.77
C SER A 101 -24.63 30.81 -26.39
#